data_AF-A0A4R2NF47-F1
#
_entry.id   AF-A0A4R2NF47-F1
#
_cell.length_a   1.000
_cell.length_b   1.000
_cell.length_c   1.000
_cell.angle_alpha   90.00
_cell.angle_beta   90.00
_cell.angle_gamma   90.00
#
_symmetry.space_group_name_H-M   'P 1'
#
loop_
_entity.id
_entity.type
_entity.pdbx_description
1 polymer ?
#
loop_
_entity_poly.entity_id
_entity_poly.type
_entity_poly.pdbx_seq_one_letter_code
_entity_poly.pdbx_strand_id
1 'polypeptide(L)' 'MDPKVLPENVPILEEKGEIPYWEIASRLGVHVNTIRNWMKSSMSQKQREMVLEAIKAIKEIK' A
#
# COMPACT_ATOMS: atom_id res chain seq x y z
N MET A 1 -0.11 23.40 -17.22
CA MET A 1 0.88 22.65 -16.43
C MET A 1 0.07 21.97 -15.35
N ASP A 2 -0.49 20.80 -15.64
CA ASP A 2 -1.29 20.07 -14.65
C ASP A 2 -0.39 19.76 -13.45
N PRO A 3 -0.70 20.27 -12.25
CA PRO A 3 0.03 19.88 -11.06
C PRO A 3 -0.17 18.36 -10.96
N LYS A 4 0.93 17.62 -11.09
CA LYS A 4 0.97 16.18 -10.93
C LYS A 4 0.42 15.89 -9.54
N VAL A 5 -0.87 15.61 -9.45
CA VAL A 5 -1.55 15.29 -8.19
C VAL A 5 -0.74 14.14 -7.62
N LEU A 6 0.01 14.43 -6.57
CA LEU A 6 0.73 13.39 -5.83
C LEU A 6 -0.34 12.36 -5.49
N PRO A 7 -0.21 11.09 -5.93
CA PRO A 7 -1.23 10.10 -5.64
C PRO A 7 -1.40 10.11 -4.13
N GLU A 8 -2.61 10.32 -3.63
CA GLU A 8 -2.91 10.52 -2.20
C GLU A 8 -2.35 9.40 -1.27
N ASN A 9 -1.80 8.34 -1.85
CA ASN A 9 -1.12 7.24 -1.20
C ASN A 9 0.39 7.46 -0.99
N VAL A 10 0.96 8.66 -1.20
CA VAL A 10 2.39 8.94 -0.87
C VAL A 10 2.77 8.44 0.53
N PRO A 11 1.95 8.68 1.59
CA PRO A 11 2.30 8.20 2.94
C PRO A 11 2.40 6.68 3.04
N ILE A 12 1.59 5.94 2.27
CA ILE A 12 1.62 4.47 2.26
C ILE A 12 2.89 3.97 1.56
N LEU A 13 3.33 4.66 0.50
CA LEU A 13 4.56 4.32 -0.22
C LEU A 13 5.79 4.56 0.64
N GLU A 14 5.80 5.65 1.43
CA GLU A 14 6.84 5.93 2.41
C GLU A 14 6.85 4.88 3.52
N GLU A 15 5.69 4.57 4.10
CA GLU A 15 5.55 3.59 5.17
C GLU A 15 5.94 2.17 4.69
N LYS A 16 5.58 1.79 3.46
CA LYS A 16 6.00 0.53 2.84
C LYS A 16 7.52 0.39 2.81
N GLY A 17 8.25 1.45 2.48
CA GLY A 17 9.70 1.41 2.29
C GLY A 17 10.11 0.32 1.31
N GLU A 18 10.96 -0.61 1.76
CA GLU A 18 11.48 -1.72 0.95
C GLU A 18 10.57 -2.95 0.91
N ILE A 19 9.47 -2.98 1.67
CA ILE A 19 8.57 -4.15 1.73
C ILE A 19 7.99 -4.40 0.34
N PRO A 20 8.18 -5.59 -0.25
CA PRO A 20 7.70 -5.87 -1.58
C PRO A 20 6.18 -6.04 -1.61
N TYR A 21 5.55 -5.67 -2.73
CA TYR A 21 4.08 -5.74 -2.86
C TYR A 21 3.51 -7.15 -2.68
N TRP A 22 4.28 -8.19 -3.00
CA TRP A 22 3.83 -9.57 -2.83
C TRP A 22 3.66 -9.94 -1.36
N GLU A 23 4.47 -9.37 -0.46
CA GLU A 23 4.43 -9.67 0.97
C GLU A 23 3.20 -9.03 1.62
N ILE A 24 2.91 -7.78 1.25
CA ILE A 24 1.66 -7.09 1.61
C ILE A 24 0.44 -7.84 1.06
N ALA A 25 0.49 -8.25 -0.20
CA ALA A 25 -0.60 -8.99 -0.85
C ALA A 25 -0.86 -10.34 -0.17
N SER A 26 0.21 -11.07 0.16
CA SER A 26 0.14 -12.35 0.88
C SER A 26 -0.51 -12.18 2.26
N ARG A 27 -0.17 -11.11 2.99
CA ARG A 27 -0.74 -10.83 4.31
C ARG A 27 -2.23 -10.51 4.23
N LEU A 28 -2.63 -9.78 3.20
CA LEU A 28 -4.02 -9.36 2.96
C LEU A 28 -4.87 -10.42 2.25
N GLY A 29 -4.28 -11.53 1.80
CA GLY A 29 -5.00 -12.57 1.06
C GLY A 29 -5.50 -12.12 -0.31
N VAL A 30 -4.83 -11.15 -0.94
CA VAL A 30 -5.21 -10.61 -2.25
C VAL A 30 -4.12 -10.85 -3.29
N HIS A 31 -4.46 -10.70 -4.57
CA HIS A 31 -3.47 -10.78 -5.64
C HIS A 31 -2.55 -9.55 -5.65
N VAL A 32 -1.26 -9.72 -5.98
CA VAL A 32 -0.27 -8.62 -6.02
C VAL A 32 -0.68 -7.47 -6.96
N ASN A 33 -1.36 -7.79 -8.06
CA ASN A 33 -1.89 -6.76 -8.97
C ASN A 33 -2.96 -5.89 -8.31
N THR A 34 -3.74 -6.43 -7.37
CA THR A 34 -4.73 -5.65 -6.61
C THR A 34 -4.03 -4.56 -5.82
N ILE A 35 -2.96 -4.92 -5.08
CA ILE A 35 -2.14 -3.95 -4.35
C ILE A 35 -1.50 -2.95 -5.30
N ARG A 36 -0.92 -3.41 -6.41
CA ARG A 36 -0.30 -2.52 -7.41
C ARG A 36 -1.30 -1.51 -7.98
N ASN A 37 -2.53 -1.94 -8.24
CA ASN A 37 -3.60 -1.07 -8.73
C ASN A 37 -4.02 -0.07 -7.67
N TRP A 38 -4.20 -0.52 -6.43
CA TRP A 38 -4.51 0.37 -5.29
C TRP A 38 -3.42 1.41 -5.07
N MET A 39 -2.15 1.06 -5.24
CA MET A 39 -1.04 2.02 -5.10
C MET A 39 -1.02 3.08 -6.23
N LYS A 40 -1.57 2.76 -7.40
CA LYS A 40 -1.64 3.66 -8.57
C LYS A 40 -2.90 4.53 -8.62
N SER A 41 -3.92 4.19 -7.84
CA SER A 41 -5.25 4.84 -7.84
C SER A 41 -5.63 5.34 -6.45
N SER A 42 -6.71 6.11 -6.29
CA SER A 42 -7.20 6.41 -4.94
C SER A 42 -7.71 5.14 -4.26
N MET A 43 -7.17 4.88 -3.07
CA MET A 43 -7.71 3.87 -2.15
C MET A 43 -8.86 4.47 -1.34
N SER A 44 -9.87 3.67 -1.04
CA SER A 44 -10.82 4.00 0.02
C SER A 44 -10.10 4.02 1.38
N GLN A 45 -10.65 4.75 2.35
CA GLN A 45 -10.08 4.79 3.71
C GLN A 45 -9.87 3.38 4.29
N LYS A 46 -10.85 2.50 4.13
CA LYS A 46 -10.76 1.09 4.57
C LYS A 46 -9.59 0.35 3.90
N GLN A 47 -9.38 0.55 2.59
CA GLN A 47 -8.26 -0.05 1.88
C GLN A 47 -6.92 0.47 2.40
N ARG A 48 -6.82 1.78 2.67
CA ARG A 48 -5.60 2.38 3.25
C ARG A 48 -5.28 1.80 4.61
N GLU A 49 -6.27 1.71 5.49
CA GLU A 49 -6.11 1.16 6.84
C GLU A 49 -5.64 -0.29 6.79
N MET A 50 -6.27 -1.14 5.97
CA MET A 50 -5.85 -2.53 5.79
C MET A 50 -4.40 -2.65 5.31
N VAL A 51 -4.01 -1.83 4.31
CA VAL A 51 -2.64 -1.86 3.76
C VAL A 51 -1.63 -1.38 4.79
N LEU A 52 -1.93 -0.33 5.54
CA LEU A 52 -1.07 0.18 6.61
C LEU A 52 -0.90 -0.83 7.75
N GLU A 53 -1.98 -1.47 8.17
CA GLU A 53 -1.94 -2.52 9.19
C GLU A 53 -1.09 -3.72 8.72
N ALA A 54 -1.25 -4.15 7.47
CA ALA A 54 -0.42 -5.20 6.89
C ALA A 54 1.07 -4.82 6.85
N ILE A 55 1.39 -3.59 6.46
CA ILE A 55 2.78 -3.08 6.46
C ILE A 55 3.36 -3.08 7.88
N LYS A 56 2.62 -2.56 8.87
CA LYS A 56 3.06 -2.54 10.27
C LYS A 56 3.29 -3.95 10.81
N ALA A 57 2.35 -4.86 10.56
CA ALA A 57 2.48 -6.25 10.98
C ALA A 57 3.70 -6.95 10.36
N ILE A 58 4.07 -6.63 9.12
CA ILE A 58 5.29 -7.16 8.49
C ILE A 58 6.54 -6.58 9.15
N LYS A 59 6.53 -5.30 9.52
CA LYS A 59 7.65 -4.65 10.22
C LYS A 59 7.85 -5.19 11.63
N GLU A 60 6.78 -5.46 12.38
CA GLU A 60 6.88 -5.99 13.75
C GLU A 60 7.43 -7.43 13.82
N ILE A 61 7.38 -8.18 12.71
CA ILE A 61 7.93 -9.54 12.64
C ILE A 61 9.45 -9.53 12.36
N LYS A 62 10.01 -8.41 11.89
CA LYS A 62 11.44 -8.24 11.57
C LYS A 62 12.19 -7.51 12.67
#